data_AF-A0A075MS41-F1
#
_entry.id   AF-A0A075MS41-F1
#
_cell.length_a   1.000
_cell.length_b   1.000
_cell.length_c   1.000
_cell.angle_alpha   90.00
_cell.angle_beta   90.00
_cell.angle_gamma   90.00
#
_symmetry.space_group_name_H-M   'P 1'
#
loop_
_entity.id
_entity.type
_entity.pdbx_description
1 polymer ?
#
loop_
_entity_poly.entity_id
_entity_poly.type
_entity_poly.pdbx_seq_one_letter_code
_entity_poly.pdbx_strand_id
1 'polypeptide(L)' 'MSSRGNFTKGQTWGALKKAWRGYKIAKVQGDSGKMKEYATKIRTLQGELGVKQASFPELGM' A
#
# COMPACT_ATOMS: atom_id res chain seq x y z
N MET A 1 -19.93 -16.33 -14.19
CA MET A 1 -20.64 -15.27 -13.43
C MET A 1 -19.62 -14.29 -12.90
N SER A 2 -19.71 -13.03 -13.30
CA SER A 2 -18.79 -11.96 -12.91
C SER A 2 -19.00 -11.62 -11.43
N SER A 3 -18.07 -12.06 -10.58
CA SER A 3 -18.09 -11.79 -9.15
C SER A 3 -17.80 -10.32 -8.89
N ARG A 4 -18.81 -9.58 -8.44
CA ARG A 4 -18.64 -8.23 -7.84
C ARG A 4 -17.69 -8.40 -6.65
N GLY A 5 -16.45 -7.96 -6.84
CA GLY A 5 -15.30 -8.36 -6.06
C GLY A 5 -15.26 -7.74 -4.67
N ASN A 6 -15.86 -8.42 -3.69
CA ASN A 6 -15.38 -8.29 -2.32
C ASN A 6 -13.98 -8.91 -2.28
N PHE A 7 -12.95 -8.05 -2.34
CA PHE A 7 -11.58 -8.51 -2.11
C PHE A 7 -11.55 -9.21 -0.75
N THR A 8 -11.17 -10.48 -0.75
CA THR A 8 -11.01 -11.20 0.52
C THR A 8 -9.86 -10.58 1.29
N LYS A 9 -9.90 -10.60 2.63
CA LYS A 9 -8.82 -10.07 3.47
C LYS A 9 -7.43 -10.59 3.03
N GLY A 10 -7.36 -11.84 2.56
CA GLY A 10 -6.14 -12.43 2.01
C GLY A 10 -5.62 -11.74 0.73
N GLN A 11 -6.50 -11.32 -0.17
CA GLN A 11 -6.12 -10.53 -1.35
C GLN A 11 -5.63 -9.13 -0.96
N THR A 12 -6.27 -8.48 0.01
CA THR A 12 -5.84 -7.18 0.53
C THR A 12 -4.46 -7.27 1.20
N TRP A 13 -4.19 -8.34 1.95
CA TRP A 13 -2.85 -8.63 2.49
C TRP A 13 -1.80 -8.85 1.39
N GLY A 14 -2.15 -9.58 0.33
CA GLY A 14 -1.28 -9.77 -0.84
C GLY A 14 -0.96 -8.45 -1.56
N ALA A 15 -1.97 -7.59 -1.73
CA ALA A 15 -1.81 -6.26 -2.30
C ALA A 15 -0.95 -5.36 -1.40
N LEU A 16 -1.14 -5.44 -0.07
CA LEU A 16 -0.35 -4.69 0.91
C LEU A 16 1.13 -5.05 0.80
N LYS A 17 1.44 -6.36 0.75
CA LYS A 17 2.81 -6.85 0.59
C LYS A 17 3.46 -6.37 -0.71
N LYS A 18 2.69 -6.32 -1.81
CA LYS A 18 3.15 -5.77 -3.09
C LYS A 18 3.40 -4.27 -3.03
N ALA A 19 2.50 -3.50 -2.41
CA ALA A 19 2.64 -2.05 -2.26
C ALA A 19 3.89 -1.69 -1.44
N TRP A 20 4.15 -2.42 -0.35
CA TRP A 20 5.39 -2.27 0.42
C TRP A 20 6.66 -2.55 -0.39
N ARG A 21 6.64 -3.57 -1.26
CA ARG A 21 7.78 -3.86 -2.15
C ARG A 21 8.00 -2.74 -3.15
N GLY A 22 6.92 -2.21 -3.74
CA GLY A 22 6.98 -1.05 -4.64
C GLY A 22 7.55 0.19 -3.95
N TYR A 23 7.10 0.49 -2.72
CA TYR A 23 7.62 1.59 -1.92
C TYR A 23 9.14 1.49 -1.71
N LYS A 24 9.65 0.31 -1.32
CA LYS A 24 11.09 0.11 -1.13
C LYS A 24 11.88 0.31 -2.41
N ILE A 25 11.38 -0.17 -3.55
CA ILE A 25 12.03 0.01 -4.85
C ILE A 25 12.05 1.50 -5.22
N ALA A 26 10.92 2.19 -5.08
CA ALA A 26 10.83 3.63 -5.34
C ALA A 26 11.78 4.43 -4.44
N LYS A 27 11.89 4.06 -3.16
CA LYS A 27 12.83 4.65 -2.22
C LYS A 27 14.28 4.47 -2.67
N VAL A 28 14.67 3.26 -3.08
CA VAL A 28 16.03 2.99 -3.58
C VAL A 28 16.30 3.76 -4.87
N GLN A 29 15.29 3.97 -5.72
CA GLN A 29 15.41 4.76 -6.94
C GLN A 29 15.34 6.28 -6.71
N GLY A 30 15.06 6.74 -5.49
CA GLY A 30 14.85 8.16 -5.19
C GLY A 30 13.57 8.75 -5.83
N ASP A 31 12.62 7.92 -6.24
CA ASP A 31 11.38 8.34 -6.88
C ASP A 31 10.32 8.67 -5.82
N SER A 32 10.38 9.89 -5.29
CA SER A 32 9.44 10.40 -4.28
C SER A 32 7.98 10.39 -4.75
N GLY A 33 7.73 10.51 -6.07
CA GLY A 33 6.39 10.45 -6.64
C GLY A 33 5.77 9.07 -6.46
N LYS A 34 6.50 8.02 -6.87
CA LYS A 34 6.08 6.63 -6.65
C LYS A 34 6.04 6.26 -5.17
N MET A 35 6.98 6.75 -4.35
CA MET A 35 6.94 6.53 -2.90
C MET A 35 5.61 7.02 -2.31
N LYS A 36 5.16 8.23 -2.69
CA LYS A 36 3.89 8.80 -2.22
C LYS A 36 2.67 7.99 -2.70
N GLU A 37 2.70 7.52 -3.94
CA GLU A 37 1.63 6.70 -4.49
C GLU A 37 1.51 5.37 -3.74
N TYR A 38 2.64 4.69 -3.50
CA TYR A 38 2.66 3.44 -2.73
C TYR A 38 2.30 3.65 -1.26
N ALA A 39 2.79 4.73 -0.62
CA ALA A 39 2.47 5.07 0.77
C ALA A 39 0.95 5.28 0.96
N THR A 40 0.32 6.02 0.04
CA THR A 40 -1.14 6.22 0.04
C THR A 40 -1.86 4.87 -0.08
N LYS A 41 -1.42 4.02 -1.02
CA LYS A 41 -2.00 2.69 -1.23
C LYS A 41 -1.86 1.78 -0.01
N ILE A 42 -0.71 1.83 0.66
CA ILE A 42 -0.45 1.09 1.91
C ILE A 42 -1.44 1.54 3.00
N ARG A 43 -1.62 2.84 3.21
CA ARG A 43 -2.57 3.36 4.22
C ARG A 43 -4.02 2.96 3.92
N THR A 44 -4.43 3.00 2.66
CA THR A 44 -5.78 2.54 2.24
C THR A 44 -5.96 1.07 2.57
N LEU A 45 -5.03 0.20 2.12
CA LEU A 45 -5.10 -1.24 2.35
C LEU A 45 -5.05 -1.59 3.85
N GLN A 46 -4.27 -0.85 4.65
CA GLN A 46 -4.25 -1.00 6.09
C GLN A 46 -5.58 -0.63 6.74
N GLY A 47 -6.23 0.45 6.26
CA GLY A 47 -7.58 0.83 6.67
C GLY A 47 -8.62 -0.24 6.35
N GLU A 48 -8.58 -0.79 5.13
CA GLU A 48 -9.46 -1.90 4.70
C GLU A 48 -9.26 -3.18 5.55
N LEU A 49 -8.03 -3.42 5.99
CA LEU A 49 -7.70 -4.53 6.87
C LEU A 49 -8.01 -4.25 8.35
N GLY A 50 -8.36 -3.01 8.71
CA GLY A 50 -8.55 -2.59 10.10
C GLY A 50 -7.27 -2.60 10.93
N VAL A 51 -6.10 -2.50 10.29
CA VAL A 51 -4.80 -2.45 10.98
C VAL A 51 -4.29 -1.00 11.07
N LYS A 52 -3.35 -0.77 11.98
CA LYS A 52 -2.72 0.54 12.16
C LYS A 52 -2.04 0.99 10.86
N GLN A 53 -2.38 2.18 10.40
CA GLN A 53 -1.74 2.81 9.24
C GLN A 53 -0.28 3.13 9.54
N ALA A 54 0.60 2.86 8.57
CA ALA A 54 2.02 3.19 8.65
C ALA A 54 2.25 4.67 8.39
N SER A 55 3.23 5.24 9.10
CA SER A 55 3.74 6.59 8.87
C SER A 55 4.94 6.54 7.92
N PHE A 56 5.04 7.56 7.08
CA PHE A 56 6.07 7.75 6.09
C PHE A 56 6.72 9.13 6.32
N PRO A 57 7.59 9.27 7.33
CA PRO A 57 8.20 10.55 7.70
C PRO A 57 9.01 11.17 6.55
N GLU A 58 9.57 10.32 5.69
CA GLU A 58 10.33 10.71 4.48
C GLU A 58 9.46 11.47 3.45
N LEU A 59 8.14 11.33 3.57
CA LEU A 59 7.15 11.99 2.73
C LEU A 59 6.31 13.03 3.50
N GLY A 60 6.59 13.22 4.80
CA GLY A 60 5.80 14.07 5.69
C GLY A 60 4.38 13.54 5.96
N MET A 61 4.19 12.20 6.02
CA MET A 61 2.87 11.55 6.14
C MET A 61 2.79 10.48 7.22
#